data_AF-A0A1H8UC30-F1
#
_entry.id   AF-A0A1H8UC30-F1
#
_cell.length_a   1.000
_cell.length_b   1.000
_cell.length_c   1.000
_cell.angle_alpha   90.00
_cell.angle_beta   90.00
_cell.angle_gamma   90.00
#
_symmetry.space_group_name_H-M   'P 1'
#
loop_
_entity.id
_entity.type
_entity.pdbx_description
1 polymer ?
#
loop_
_entity_poly.entity_id
_entity_poly.type
_entity_poly.pdbx_seq_one_letter_code
_entity_poly.pdbx_strand_id
1 'polypeptide(L)' 'MRVRPGAGRTAVGGSHDGALVVRVSAPAVDGRATEAALAAVAEALGLRRRDVELVTGATSRTKVIAVPDGLEAAVAALLG' A
#
# COMPACT_ATOMS: atom_id res chain seq x y z
N MET A 1 -4.71 -1.37 3.82
CA MET A 1 -3.48 -1.97 3.24
C MET A 1 -2.72 -2.79 4.27
N ARG A 2 -2.17 -3.95 3.90
CA ARG A 2 -1.28 -4.76 4.72
C ARG A 2 0.06 -4.96 4.01
N VAL A 3 1.15 -4.50 4.62
CA VAL A 3 2.49 -4.51 4.00
C VAL A 3 3.21 -5.84 4.26
N ARG A 4 3.91 -6.35 3.26
CA ARG A 4 4.80 -7.53 3.34
C ARG A 4 6.22 -7.10 2.95
N PRO A 5 7.09 -6.81 3.93
CA PRO A 5 8.48 -6.39 3.71
C PRO A 5 9.35 -7.57 3.23
N GLY A 6 10.53 -7.25 2.69
CA GLY A 6 11.54 -8.26 2.30
C GLY A 6 11.10 -9.21 1.19
N ALA A 7 10.12 -8.82 0.37
CA ALA A 7 9.67 -9.63 -0.75
C ALA A 7 10.69 -9.58 -1.91
N GLY A 8 10.82 -10.69 -2.65
CA GLY A 8 11.70 -10.74 -3.82
C GLY A 8 11.31 -9.79 -4.96
N ARG A 9 10.07 -9.27 -4.95
CA ARG A 9 9.60 -8.23 -5.87
C ARG A 9 8.51 -7.37 -5.23
N THR A 10 8.43 -6.12 -5.66
CA THR A 10 7.29 -5.25 -5.35
C THR A 10 6.05 -5.72 -6.10
N ALA A 11 4.91 -5.76 -5.41
CA ALA A 11 3.63 -6.10 -6.02
C ALA A 11 2.47 -5.53 -5.18
N VAL A 12 1.48 -4.95 -5.87
CA VAL A 12 0.23 -4.46 -5.29
C VAL A 12 -0.89 -5.33 -5.83
N GLY A 13 -1.66 -5.97 -4.95
CA GLY A 13 -2.80 -6.75 -5.39
C GLY A 13 -3.23 -7.85 -4.44
N GLY A 14 -4.51 -8.23 -4.56
CA GLY A 14 -5.19 -9.18 -3.70
C GLY A 14 -5.51 -8.60 -2.33
N SER A 15 -6.29 -9.33 -1.56
CA SER A 15 -6.70 -8.95 -0.22
C SER A 15 -6.35 -10.01 0.82
N HIS A 16 -6.20 -9.55 2.07
CA HIS A 16 -6.08 -10.40 3.24
C HIS A 16 -6.87 -9.75 4.36
N ASP A 17 -7.88 -10.45 4.88
CA ASP A 17 -8.85 -9.94 5.85
C ASP A 17 -9.46 -8.59 5.40
N GLY A 18 -9.84 -8.50 4.11
CA GLY A 18 -10.40 -7.30 3.51
C GLY A 18 -9.41 -6.16 3.24
N ALA A 19 -8.12 -6.31 3.59
CA ALA A 19 -7.10 -5.30 3.36
C ALA A 19 -6.25 -5.61 2.12
N LEU A 20 -6.07 -4.60 1.24
CA LEU A 20 -5.14 -4.68 0.09
C LEU A 20 -3.75 -5.12 0.52
N VAL A 21 -3.22 -6.17 -0.10
CA VAL A 21 -1.87 -6.68 0.16
C VAL A 21 -0.85 -5.94 -0.69
N VAL A 22 0.21 -5.44 -0.06
CA VAL A 22 1.32 -4.78 -0.74
C VAL A 22 2.63 -5.42 -0.33
N ARG A 23 3.32 -6.02 -1.29
CA ARG A 23 4.63 -6.63 -1.13
C ARG A 23 5.69 -5.65 -1.57
N VAL A 24 6.77 -5.51 -0.79
CA VAL A 24 7.90 -4.63 -1.10
C VAL A 24 9.20 -5.31 -0.71
N SER A 25 10.25 -5.04 -1.48
CA SER A 25 11.59 -5.53 -1.16
C SER A 25 12.22 -4.78 0.02
N ALA A 26 11.76 -3.56 0.29
CA ALA A 26 12.23 -2.77 1.42
C ALA A 26 12.06 -3.53 2.76
N PRO A 27 13.06 -3.47 3.66
CA PRO A 27 12.97 -4.10 4.98
C PRO A 27 12.01 -3.34 5.90
N ALA A 28 11.50 -4.03 6.94
CA ALA A 28 10.68 -3.43 7.99
C ALA A 28 11.52 -2.72 9.06
N VAL A 29 12.44 -1.87 8.63
CA VAL A 29 13.25 -0.99 9.49
C VAL A 29 12.95 0.46 9.15
N ASP A 30 12.91 1.33 10.16
CA ASP A 30 12.76 2.79 10.02
C ASP A 30 11.63 3.23 9.08
N GLY A 31 10.51 2.49 9.08
CA GLY A 31 9.37 2.80 8.21
C GLY A 31 9.58 2.59 6.71
N ARG A 32 10.76 2.11 6.26
CA ARG A 32 11.11 1.94 4.83
C ARG A 32 10.12 1.07 4.06
N ALA A 33 9.66 -0.02 4.65
CA ALA A 33 8.62 -0.86 4.05
C ALA A 33 7.29 -0.11 3.88
N THR A 34 6.93 0.76 4.82
CA THR A 34 5.71 1.57 4.72
C THR A 34 5.83 2.57 3.58
N GLU A 35 6.95 3.29 3.51
CA GLU A 35 7.19 4.27 2.45
C GLU A 35 7.21 3.64 1.06
N ALA A 36 7.91 2.50 0.91
CA ALA A 36 7.91 1.75 -0.33
C ALA A 36 6.51 1.25 -0.71
N ALA A 37 5.69 0.86 0.27
CA ALA A 37 4.33 0.40 0.01
C ALA A 37 3.41 1.55 -0.43
N LEU A 38 3.55 2.73 0.18
CA LEU A 38 2.80 3.92 -0.22
C LEU A 38 3.20 4.36 -1.65
N ALA A 39 4.48 4.28 -2.00
CA ALA A 39 4.96 4.53 -3.36
C ALA A 39 4.39 3.51 -4.36
N ALA A 40 4.40 2.22 -4.02
CA ALA A 40 3.87 1.17 -4.89
C ALA A 40 2.36 1.33 -5.12
N VAL A 41 1.59 1.70 -4.10
CA VAL A 41 0.16 1.98 -4.26
C VAL A 41 -0.08 3.21 -5.13
N ALA A 42 0.72 4.27 -4.95
CA ALA A 42 0.62 5.45 -5.80
C ALA A 42 0.83 5.08 -7.28
N GLU A 43 1.88 4.33 -7.58
CA GLU A 43 2.16 3.84 -8.94
C GLU A 43 1.03 2.98 -9.49
N ALA A 44 0.52 2.03 -8.70
CA ALA A 44 -0.58 1.14 -9.11
C ALA A 44 -1.89 1.89 -9.40
N LEU A 45 -2.11 3.05 -8.77
CA LEU A 45 -3.27 3.91 -8.98
C LEU A 45 -3.01 5.06 -9.98
N GLY A 46 -1.80 5.16 -10.55
CA GLY A 46 -1.43 6.27 -11.45
C GLY A 46 -1.30 7.63 -10.75
N LEU A 47 -1.07 7.63 -9.44
CA LEU A 47 -0.95 8.81 -8.59
C LEU A 47 0.49 9.20 -8.32
N ARG A 48 0.70 10.43 -7.85
CA ARG A 48 1.99 10.83 -7.27
C ARG A 48 2.06 10.31 -5.83
N ARG A 49 3.28 10.01 -5.36
CA ARG A 49 3.51 9.54 -3.98
C ARG A 49 2.82 10.41 -2.93
N ARG A 50 2.88 11.74 -3.07
CA ARG A 50 2.29 12.70 -2.13
C ARG A 50 0.76 12.63 -2.03
N ASP A 51 0.09 12.08 -3.05
CA ASP A 51 -1.37 11.97 -3.08
C ASP A 51 -1.85 10.72 -2.30
N VAL A 52 -0.91 9.91 -1.79
CA VAL A 52 -1.20 8.73 -0.97
C VAL A 52 -0.71 8.97 0.45
N GLU A 53 -1.62 9.22 1.38
CA GLU A 53 -1.27 9.60 2.75
C GLU A 53 -1.54 8.46 3.73
N LEU A 54 -0.64 8.24 4.68
CA LEU A 54 -0.88 7.32 5.78
C LEU A 54 -1.75 8.02 6.83
N VAL A 55 -3.00 7.57 6.97
CA VAL A 55 -3.93 8.13 7.96
C VAL A 55 -3.73 7.47 9.32
N THR A 56 -3.67 6.13 9.36
CA THR A 56 -3.40 5.38 10.59
C THR A 56 -2.62 4.09 10.34
N GLY A 57 -2.10 3.51 11.42
CA GLY A 57 -1.42 2.22 11.39
C GLY A 57 0.08 2.30 11.10
N ALA A 58 0.73 3.41 11.47
CA ALA A 58 2.20 3.53 11.40
C ALA A 58 2.90 2.36 12.10
N THR A 59 2.44 1.98 13.29
CA THR A 59 2.94 0.84 14.08
C THR A 59 2.12 -0.44 13.93
N SER A 60 1.04 -0.42 13.14
CA SER A 60 0.16 -1.57 12.92
C SER A 60 0.58 -2.36 11.68
N ARG A 61 0.26 -3.66 11.67
CA ARG A 61 0.38 -4.51 10.47
C ARG A 61 -0.60 -4.09 9.36
N THR A 62 -1.73 -3.50 9.75
CA THR A 62 -2.76 -2.98 8.83
C THR A 62 -2.75 -1.46 8.89
N LYS A 63 -2.68 -0.85 7.71
CA LYS A 63 -2.56 0.59 7.46
C LYS A 63 -3.83 1.09 6.79
N VAL A 64 -4.30 2.26 7.23
CA VAL A 64 -5.33 3.02 6.52
C VAL A 64 -4.63 4.14 5.78
N ILE A 65 -4.91 4.26 4.49
CA ILE A 65 -4.34 5.28 3.62
C ILE A 65 -5.47 6.08 2.99
N ALA A 66 -5.23 7.37 2.78
CA ALA A 66 -6.09 8.23 1.99
C ALA A 66 -5.51 8.34 0.57
N VAL A 67 -6.42 8.38 -0.41
CA VAL A 67 -6.14 8.64 -1.83
C VAL A 67 -7.20 9.62 -2.33
N PRO A 68 -7.01 10.30 -3.48
CA PRO A 68 -8.03 11.15 -4.06
C PRO A 68 -9.36 10.43 -4.32
N ASP A 69 -10.45 11.17 -4.26
CA ASP A 69 -11.79 10.66 -4.57
C ASP A 69 -11.90 10.16 -6.02
N GLY A 70 -12.86 9.27 -6.30
CA GLY A 70 -13.12 8.75 -7.65
C GLY A 70 -12.23 7.56 -8.06
N LEU A 71 -11.46 7.00 -7.13
CA LEU A 71 -10.60 5.84 -7.36
C LEU A 71 -11.18 4.51 -6.84
N GLU A 72 -12.45 4.49 -6.44
CA GLU A 72 -13.10 3.32 -5.83
C GLU A 72 -12.99 2.08 -6.71
N ALA A 73 -13.25 2.23 -8.02
CA ALA A 73 -13.15 1.14 -8.99
C ALA A 73 -11.71 0.63 -9.16
N ALA A 74 -10.72 1.53 -9.20
CA ALA A 74 -9.31 1.16 -9.32
C ALA A 74 -8.82 0.43 -8.06
N VAL A 75 -9.21 0.93 -6.87
CA VAL A 75 -8.91 0.29 -5.59
C VAL A 75 -9.57 -1.08 -5.50
N ALA A 76 -10.84 -1.21 -5.91
CA ALA A 76 -11.54 -2.48 -5.95
C ALA A 76 -10.84 -3.49 -6.85
N ALA A 77 -10.41 -3.10 -8.05
CA ALA A 77 -9.68 -3.97 -8.97
C ALA A 77 -8.35 -4.49 -8.37
N LEU A 78 -7.68 -3.70 -7.53
CA LEU A 78 -6.47 -4.15 -6.83
C LEU A 78 -6.77 -5.16 -5.71
N LEU A 79 -7.97 -5.16 -5.13
CA LEU A 79 -8.33 -6.10 -4.06
C LEU A 79 -8.56 -7.53 -4.59
N GLY A 80 -8.82 -7.69 -5.89
CA GLY A 80 -9.20 -8.94 -6.55
C GLY A 80 -10.71 -9.08 -6.63
#